data_AF-F4BW42-F1
#
_entry.id   AF-F4BW42-F1
#
_cell.length_a   1.000
_cell.length_b   1.000
_cell.length_c   1.000
_cell.angle_alpha   90.00
_cell.angle_beta   90.00
_cell.angle_gamma   90.00
#
_symmetry.space_group_name_H-M   'P 1'
#
loop_
_entity.id
_entity.type
_entity.pdbx_description
1 polymer ?
#
loop_
_entity_poly.entity_id
_entity_poly.type
_entity_poly.pdbx_seq_one_letter_code
_entity_poly.pdbx_strand_id
1 'polypeptide(L)' 'MFRCSCGRHLYSPDDAKTRTCPCGKRTALSRVRILATAPDARAAGEIVRRLQLGDSGLTGFSQAKL' A
#
# COMPACT_ATOMS: atom_id res chain seq x y z
N MET A 1 1.40 5.06 -6.40
CA MET A 1 0.92 4.32 -5.20
C MET A 1 -0.51 4.74 -4.91
N PHE A 2 -1.35 3.83 -4.46
CA PHE A 2 -2.75 4.08 -4.15
C PHE A 2 -3.23 3.20 -3.00
N ARG A 3 -4.34 3.57 -2.37
CA ARG A 3 -4.99 2.78 -1.32
C ARG A 3 -6.16 2.00 -1.91
N CYS A 4 -6.20 0.70 -1.67
CA CYS A 4 -7.35 -0.12 -2.00
C CYS A 4 -8.49 0.13 -0.99
N SER A 5 -9.73 -0.14 -1.38
CA SER A 5 -10.89 -0.08 -0.48
C SER A 5 -10.80 -1.03 0.72
N CYS A 6 -9.96 -2.06 0.68
CA CYS A 6 -9.68 -2.92 1.83
C CYS A 6 -8.71 -2.29 2.86
N GLY A 7 -8.24 -1.06 2.62
CA GLY A 7 -7.35 -0.33 3.51
C GLY A 7 -5.86 -0.47 3.17
N ARG A 8 -5.44 -1.47 2.38
CA ARG A 8 -4.03 -1.69 2.02
C ARG A 8 -3.53 -0.70 0.98
N HIS A 9 -2.25 -0.31 1.12
CA HIS A 9 -1.51 0.44 0.11
C HIS A 9 -0.84 -0.48 -0.91
N LEU A 10 -0.91 -0.10 -2.18
CA LEU A 10 -0.30 -0.81 -3.30
C LEU A 10 0.46 0.17 -4.20
N TYR A 11 1.46 -0.33 -4.91
CA TYR A 11 2.07 0.37 -6.03
C TYR A 11 1.75 -0.36 -7.33
N SER A 12 1.84 0.37 -8.44
CA SER A 12 1.75 -0.17 -9.80
C SER A 12 2.61 0.71 -10.71
N PRO A 13 3.19 0.14 -11.79
CA PRO A 13 3.78 0.94 -12.86
C PRO A 13 2.73 1.88 -13.47
N ASP A 14 3.19 2.99 -14.02
CA ASP A 14 2.40 4.06 -14.63
C ASP A 14 1.59 3.58 -15.85
N ASP A 15 2.16 2.70 -16.67
CA ASP A 15 1.51 2.16 -17.86
C ASP A 15 0.39 1.12 -17.54
N ALA A 16 0.31 0.62 -16.31
CA ALA A 16 -0.72 -0.35 -15.96
C ALA A 16 -2.11 0.31 -15.92
N LYS A 17 -3.09 -0.33 -16.57
CA LYS A 17 -4.50 0.11 -16.53
C LYS A 17 -5.23 -0.34 -15.27
N THR A 18 -4.90 -1.54 -14.79
CA THR A 18 -5.58 -2.15 -13.63
C THR A 18 -4.57 -2.88 -12.74
N ARG A 19 -4.91 -3.00 -11.45
CA ARG A 19 -4.14 -3.78 -10.49
C ARG A 19 -5.07 -4.56 -9.59
N THR A 20 -4.80 -5.85 -9.42
CA THR A 20 -5.53 -6.72 -8.47
C THR A 20 -4.88 -6.62 -7.10
N CYS A 21 -5.68 -6.31 -6.09
CA CYS A 21 -5.28 -6.36 -4.69
C CYS A 21 -5.29 -7.82 -4.19
N PRO A 22 -4.40 -8.21 -3.26
CA PRO A 22 -4.46 -9.53 -2.61
C PRO A 22 -5.77 -9.87 -1.91
N CYS A 23 -6.65 -8.89 -1.67
CA CYS A 23 -8.00 -9.13 -1.14
C CYS A 23 -9.01 -9.56 -2.24
N GLY A 24 -8.55 -9.82 -3.46
CA GLY A 24 -9.37 -10.22 -4.62
C GLY A 24 -9.97 -9.07 -5.44
N LYS A 25 -9.92 -7.82 -4.95
CA LYS A 25 -10.51 -6.68 -5.68
C LYS A 25 -9.61 -6.21 -6.83
N ARG A 26 -10.19 -6.09 -8.03
CA ARG A 26 -9.55 -5.45 -9.19
C ARG A 26 -9.82 -3.96 -9.19
N THR A 27 -8.77 -3.15 -9.24
CA THR A 27 -8.86 -1.69 -9.16
C THR A 27 -8.38 -1.06 -10.48
N ALA A 28 -9.19 -0.18 -11.07
CA ALA A 28 -8.81 0.60 -12.25
C ALA A 28 -7.96 1.81 -11.84
N LEU A 29 -6.76 1.93 -12.40
CA LEU A 29 -5.77 2.93 -11.96
C LEU A 29 -6.11 4.35 -12.43
N SER A 30 -6.95 4.51 -13.44
CA SER A 30 -7.51 5.81 -13.83
C SER A 30 -8.48 6.40 -12.80
N ARG A 31 -9.01 5.58 -11.89
CA ARG A 31 -10.03 5.99 -10.91
C ARG A 31 -9.49 6.10 -9.48
N VAL A 32 -8.24 5.71 -9.24
CA VAL A 32 -7.66 5.76 -7.89
C VAL A 32 -7.03 7.11 -7.62
N ARG A 33 -7.11 7.54 -6.36
CA ARG A 33 -6.31 8.66 -5.88
C ARG A 33 -4.85 8.21 -5.73
N ILE A 34 -3.96 8.86 -6.46
CA ILE A 34 -2.52 8.66 -6.34
C ILE A 34 -2.04 9.34 -5.05
N LEU A 35 -1.38 8.56 -4.19
CA LEU A 35 -0.86 9.01 -2.90
C LEU A 35 0.63 9.38 -2.97
N ALA A 36 1.39 8.70 -3.82
CA ALA A 36 2.81 8.90 -4.03
C ALA A 36 3.22 8.33 -5.39
N THR A 37 4.39 8.72 -5.87
CA THR A 37 5.10 8.15 -7.03
C THR A 37 6.52 7.76 -6.60
N ALA A 38 7.17 6.88 -7.36
CA ALA A 38 8.55 6.49 -7.12
C ALA A 38 9.27 6.23 -8.46
N PRO A 39 10.60 6.43 -8.51
CA PRO A 39 11.38 6.24 -9.73
C PRO A 39 11.55 4.76 -10.13
N ASP A 40 11.52 3.84 -9.16
CA ASP A 40 11.75 2.43 -9.39
C ASP A 40 10.94 1.53 -8.44
N ALA A 41 10.87 0.25 -8.76
CA ALA A 41 10.08 -0.73 -8.02
C ALA A 41 10.56 -0.94 -6.58
N ARG A 42 11.86 -0.75 -6.30
CA ARG A 42 12.43 -0.90 -4.95
C ARG A 42 12.00 0.27 -4.08
N ALA A 43 12.18 1.50 -4.56
CA ALA A 43 11.69 2.71 -3.91
C ALA A 43 10.17 2.65 -3.69
N ALA A 44 9.43 2.13 -4.67
CA ALA A 44 7.99 1.93 -4.57
C ALA A 44 7.59 0.97 -3.45
N GLY A 45 8.31 -0.15 -3.31
CA GLY A 45 8.11 -1.11 -2.23
C GLY A 45 8.36 -0.49 -0.85
N GLU A 46 9.42 0.31 -0.71
CA GLU A 46 9.72 1.01 0.54
C GLU A 46 8.66 2.04 0.93
N ILE A 47 8.18 2.83 -0.02
CA ILE A 47 7.10 3.80 0.24
C ILE A 47 5.83 3.07 0.65
N VAL A 48 5.45 2.01 -0.05
CA VAL A 48 4.29 1.19 0.35
C VAL A 48 4.50 0.62 1.75
N ARG A 49 5.69 0.11 2.08
CA ARG A 49 5.99 -0.39 3.43
C ARG A 49 5.78 0.71 4.49
N ARG A 50 6.29 1.91 4.27
CA ARG A 50 6.10 3.05 5.18
C ARG A 50 4.63 3.44 5.32
N LEU A 51 3.89 3.51 4.21
CA LEU A 51 2.44 3.81 4.22
C LEU A 51 1.62 2.73 4.94
N GLN A 52 2.04 1.47 4.86
CA GLN A 52 1.40 0.37 5.57
C GLN A 52 1.75 0.35 7.07
N LEU A 53 2.95 0.80 7.44
CA LEU A 53 3.33 1.00 8.85
C LEU A 53 2.67 2.24 9.48
N GLY A 54 2.13 3.17 8.68
CA GLY A 54 1.42 4.35 9.18
C GLY A 54 0.22 3.99 10.09
N ASP A 55 -0.11 4.89 11.03
CA ASP A 55 -1.04 4.78 12.16
C ASP A 55 -0.86 3.58 13.12
N SER A 56 -0.19 2.52 12.67
CA SER A 56 0.40 1.52 13.54
C SER A 56 1.65 2.11 14.18
N GLY A 57 1.45 3.05 15.11
CA GLY A 57 2.38 3.15 16.22
C GLY A 57 2.64 1.72 16.69
N LEU A 58 3.89 1.37 17.00
CA LEU A 58 4.24 0.10 17.62
C LEU A 58 3.65 0.00 19.06
N THR A 59 2.49 0.60 19.30
CA THR A 59 1.70 0.64 20.53
C THR A 59 0.83 -0.63 20.58
N GLY A 60 1.48 -1.79 20.59
CA GLY A 60 0.78 -3.08 20.58
C GLY A 60 1.56 -4.23 21.21
N PHE A 61 2.86 -4.07 21.44
CA PHE A 61 3.60 -5.02 22.27
C PHE A 61 3.18 -4.83 23.73
N SER A 62 2.27 -5.69 24.18
CA SER A 62 2.09 -5.98 25.60
C SER A 62 3.09 -7.06 26.00
N GLN A 63 3.76 -6.89 27.13
CA GLN A 63 4.68 -7.90 27.67
C GLN A 63 3.92 -9.22 27.83
N ALA A 64 4.46 -10.32 27.33
CA ALA A 64 3.90 -11.64 27.62
C ALA A 64 3.98 -11.86 29.14
N LYS A 65 2.83 -12.04 29.80
CA LYS A 65 2.80 -12.37 31.23
C LYS A 65 3.43 -13.77 31.39
N LEU A 66 4.56 -13.80 32.09
CA LEU A 66 5.15 -15.01 32.69
C LEU A 66 4.22 -15.58 33.76
#